data_AF-A0A838GWM8-F1
#
_entry.id   AF-A0A838GWM8-F1
#
_cell.length_a   1.000
_cell.length_b   1.000
_cell.length_c   1.000
_cell.angle_alpha   90.00
_cell.angle_beta   90.00
_cell.angle_gamma   90.00
#
_symmetry.space_group_name_H-M   'P 1'
#
loop_
_entity.id
_entity.type
_entity.pdbx_description
1 polymer ?
#
loop_
_entity_poly.entity_id
_entity_poly.type
_entity_poly.pdbx_seq_one_letter_code
_entity_poly.pdbx_strand_id
1 'polypeptide(L)'
;MRTHRNADKSGYRWYNDYRLPDSLGGGIVTVRLHANAADTARKFNRTENVRPIAPADQGFAGLFRRRNDAESINRALEDTLWLGRAHSLGHRRQLLNLLGYAIMVNSLALARHSKAAPLAA
;
A
#
# COMPACT_ATOMS: atom_id res chain seq x y z
N MET A 1 -4.91 -6.46 -30.74
CA MET A 1 -4.29 -6.06 -29.45
C MET A 1 -4.56 -7.17 -28.46
N ARG A 2 -3.54 -7.73 -27.82
CA ARG A 2 -3.70 -8.76 -26.77
C ARG A 2 -3.15 -8.22 -25.46
N THR A 3 -3.96 -8.25 -24.41
CA THR A 3 -3.53 -7.91 -23.05
C THR A 3 -3.16 -9.19 -22.30
N HIS A 4 -1.99 -9.22 -21.66
CA HIS A 4 -1.57 -10.36 -20.86
C HIS A 4 -0.80 -9.90 -19.61
N ARG A 5 -0.62 -10.82 -18.67
CA ARG A 5 0.13 -10.56 -17.44
C ARG A 5 1.15 -11.67 -17.18
N ASN A 6 2.30 -11.30 -16.65
CA ASN A 6 3.32 -12.25 -16.19
C ASN A 6 3.40 -12.20 -14.66
N ALA A 7 3.54 -13.36 -14.03
CA ALA A 7 3.81 -13.45 -12.60
C ALA A 7 5.25 -12.99 -12.31
N ASP A 8 5.42 -12.31 -11.19
CA ASP A 8 6.68 -11.80 -10.67
C ASP A 8 6.74 -12.06 -9.15
N LYS A 9 7.93 -11.95 -8.55
CA LYS A 9 8.18 -12.29 -7.13
C LYS A 9 7.23 -11.60 -6.15
N SER A 10 6.70 -10.43 -6.50
CA SER A 10 5.82 -9.61 -5.64
C SER A 10 4.45 -9.32 -6.24
N GLY A 11 4.04 -9.96 -7.34
CA GLY A 11 2.73 -9.72 -7.96
C GLY A 11 2.67 -10.01 -9.45
N TYR A 12 1.85 -9.26 -10.19
CA TYR A 12 1.67 -9.41 -11.63
C TYR A 12 2.10 -8.16 -12.39
N ARG A 13 2.75 -8.34 -13.55
CA ARG A 13 3.10 -7.26 -14.48
C ARG A 13 2.22 -7.36 -15.72
N TRP A 14 1.58 -6.25 -16.11
CA TRP A 14 0.67 -6.20 -17.25
C TRP A 14 1.33 -5.65 -18.52
N TYR A 15 1.01 -6.26 -19.64
CA TYR A 15 1.55 -5.95 -20.96
C TYR A 15 0.45 -5.96 -22.01
N ASN A 16 0.64 -5.16 -23.07
CA ASN A 16 -0.12 -5.28 -24.32
C ASN A 16 0.81 -5.66 -25.46
N ASP A 17 0.35 -6.58 -26.28
CA ASP A 17 0.94 -6.92 -27.56
C ASP A 17 0.24 -6.15 -28.67
N TYR A 18 1.02 -5.38 -29.41
CA TYR A 18 0.61 -4.64 -30.60
C TYR A 18 1.22 -5.29 -31.83
N ARG A 19 0.40 -5.53 -32.86
CA ARG A 19 0.91 -5.90 -34.18
C ARG A 19 1.34 -4.61 -34.88
N LEU A 20 2.61 -4.52 -35.27
CA LEU A 20 3.07 -3.40 -36.08
C LEU A 20 2.57 -3.56 -37.52
N PRO A 21 2.22 -2.45 -38.21
CA PRO A 21 1.99 -2.46 -39.65
C PRO A 21 3.24 -2.94 -40.40
N ASP A 22 3.04 -3.61 -41.54
CA ASP A 22 4.15 -4.11 -42.36
C ASP A 22 5.07 -2.99 -42.85
N SER A 23 4.53 -1.78 -43.04
CA SER A 23 5.30 -0.57 -43.40
C SER A 23 6.32 -0.15 -42.34
N LEU A 24 6.19 -0.64 -41.10
CA LEU A 24 7.13 -0.41 -39.99
C LEU A 24 7.94 -1.67 -39.64
N GLY A 25 7.96 -2.66 -40.55
CA GLY A 25 8.68 -3.92 -40.37
C GLY A 25 7.82 -5.08 -39.83
N GLY A 26 6.52 -4.86 -39.61
CA GLY A 26 5.60 -5.89 -39.13
C GLY A 26 5.94 -6.43 -37.74
N GLY A 27 5.38 -7.59 -37.37
CA GLY A 27 5.68 -8.28 -36.12
C GLY A 27 4.84 -7.85 -34.91
N ILE A 28 5.22 -8.35 -33.73
CA ILE A 28 4.53 -8.08 -32.45
C ILE A 28 5.48 -7.35 -31.52
N VAL A 29 5.04 -6.21 -30.98
CA VAL A 29 5.74 -5.48 -29.92
C VAL A 29 4.94 -5.58 -28.62
N THR A 30 5.62 -6.03 -27.57
CA THR A 30 5.08 -6.12 -26.22
C THR A 30 5.46 -4.88 -25.43
N VAL A 31 4.47 -4.11 -24.99
CA VAL A 31 4.66 -2.87 -24.22
C VAL A 31 4.11 -3.06 -22.81
N ARG A 32 4.90 -2.68 -21.82
CA ARG A 32 4.48 -2.66 -20.42
C ARG A 32 3.52 -1.48 -20.18
N LEU A 33 2.40 -1.73 -19.50
CA LEU A 33 1.32 -0.72 -19.40
C LEU A 33 1.53 0.34 -18.32
N HIS A 34 2.39 0.06 -17.36
CA HIS A 34 2.51 0.88 -16.16
C HIS A 34 3.89 1.51 -15.96
N ALA A 35 4.80 1.39 -16.94
CA ALA A 35 6.12 2.01 -16.86
C ALA A 35 6.64 2.36 -18.27
N ASN A 36 7.34 3.49 -18.38
CA ASN A 36 8.03 3.93 -19.58
C ASN A 36 9.58 3.94 -19.38
N ALA A 37 10.32 4.34 -20.41
CA ALA A 37 11.78 4.39 -20.35
C ALA A 37 12.30 5.35 -19.26
N ALA A 38 11.64 6.49 -19.04
CA ALA A 38 12.00 7.45 -17.99
C ALA A 38 11.76 6.86 -16.58
N ASP A 39 10.65 6.15 -16.39
CA ASP A 39 10.36 5.42 -15.14
C ASP A 39 11.43 4.36 -14.88
N THR A 40 11.85 3.64 -15.93
CA THR A 40 12.87 2.59 -15.83
C THR A 40 14.24 3.16 -15.45
N ALA A 41 14.65 4.27 -16.08
CA ALA A 41 15.89 4.96 -15.76
C ALA A 41 15.94 5.45 -14.30
N ARG A 42 14.79 5.89 -13.77
CA ARG A 42 14.65 6.36 -12.38
C ARG A 42 14.35 5.24 -11.38
N LYS A 43 14.22 3.98 -11.84
CA LYS A 43 13.68 2.86 -11.06
C LYS A 43 12.35 3.21 -10.37
N PHE A 44 11.56 4.08 -11.00
CA PHE A 44 10.30 4.59 -10.47
C PHE A 44 9.17 3.64 -10.85
N ASN A 45 8.65 2.92 -9.88
CA ASN A 45 7.54 2.02 -10.11
C ASN A 45 6.24 2.83 -9.98
N ARG A 46 5.49 3.03 -11.07
CA ARG A 46 4.25 3.82 -10.97
C ARG A 46 3.20 3.13 -10.12
N THR A 47 3.15 1.80 -10.15
CA THR A 47 2.10 1.03 -9.46
C THR A 47 2.19 1.09 -7.94
N GLU A 48 3.37 1.23 -7.34
CA GLU A 48 3.50 1.48 -5.89
C GLU A 48 3.15 2.92 -5.51
N ASN A 49 3.14 3.85 -6.47
CA ASN A 49 2.81 5.25 -6.29
C ASN A 49 1.35 5.57 -6.66
N VAL A 50 0.57 4.58 -7.11
CA VAL A 50 -0.87 4.73 -7.34
C VAL A 50 -1.55 4.95 -6.00
N ARG A 51 -2.24 6.08 -5.88
CA ARG A 51 -2.97 6.47 -4.67
C ARG A 51 -4.46 6.14 -4.84
N PRO A 52 -5.15 5.63 -3.81
CA PRO A 52 -6.60 5.41 -3.84
C PRO A 52 -7.41 6.69 -4.08
N ILE A 53 -6.87 7.83 -3.66
CA ILE A 53 -7.46 9.16 -3.82
C ILE A 53 -6.49 9.99 -4.67
N ALA A 54 -7.00 10.58 -5.75
CA ALA A 54 -6.19 11.41 -6.64
C ALA A 54 -5.75 12.70 -5.93
N PRO A 55 -4.53 13.22 -6.19
CA PRO A 55 -4.08 14.50 -5.62
C PRO A 55 -4.98 15.71 -5.92
N ALA A 56 -5.73 15.66 -7.02
CA ALA A 56 -6.66 16.72 -7.42
C ALA A 56 -8.04 16.62 -6.72
N ASP A 57 -8.30 15.55 -5.97
CA ASP A 57 -9.55 15.36 -5.25
C ASP A 57 -9.65 16.33 -4.05
N GLN A 58 -10.83 16.91 -3.82
CA GLN A 58 -11.07 17.84 -2.71
C GLN A 58 -10.78 17.20 -1.34
N GLY A 59 -11.03 15.89 -1.20
CA GLY A 59 -10.77 15.14 0.02
C GLY A 59 -9.29 14.81 0.23
N PHE A 60 -8.42 15.01 -0.76
CA PHE A 60 -7.04 14.57 -0.71
C PHE A 60 -6.26 15.21 0.44
N ALA A 61 -6.29 16.53 0.61
CA ALA A 61 -5.51 17.19 1.66
C ALA A 61 -5.92 16.73 3.08
N GLY A 62 -7.21 16.44 3.30
CA GLY A 62 -7.73 15.98 4.58
C GLY A 62 -7.50 14.50 4.84
N LEU A 63 -7.73 13.65 3.84
CA LEU A 63 -7.65 12.19 3.95
C LEU A 63 -6.23 11.66 3.74
N PHE A 64 -5.45 12.26 2.84
CA PHE A 64 -4.06 11.84 2.59
C PHE A 64 -3.17 12.05 3.82
N ARG A 65 -3.42 13.11 4.61
CA ARG A 65 -2.75 13.32 5.91
C ARG A 65 -3.14 12.26 6.94
N ARG A 66 -4.33 11.68 6.81
CA ARG A 66 -4.78 10.54 7.59
C ARG A 66 -4.23 9.28 6.92
N ARG A 67 -2.91 9.09 7.06
CA ARG A 67 -2.24 7.86 6.63
C ARG A 67 -3.04 6.68 7.19
N ASN A 68 -3.25 5.64 6.38
CA ASN A 68 -3.70 4.36 6.91
C ASN A 68 -2.59 3.89 7.86
N ASP A 69 -2.80 4.12 9.15
CA ASP A 69 -1.82 3.92 10.22
C ASP A 69 -1.51 2.44 10.43
N ALA A 70 -2.04 1.54 9.60
CA ALA A 70 -1.78 0.11 9.70
C ALA A 70 -0.27 -0.22 9.65
N GLU A 71 0.51 0.45 8.80
CA GLU A 71 1.97 0.23 8.76
C GLU A 71 2.67 0.72 10.03
N SER A 72 2.33 1.92 10.53
CA SER A 72 2.97 2.46 11.75
C SER A 72 2.46 1.78 13.02
N ILE A 73 1.21 1.31 13.07
CA ILE A 73 0.64 0.48 14.14
C ILE A 73 1.31 -0.89 14.14
N ASN A 74 1.45 -1.54 12.98
CA ASN A 74 2.17 -2.80 12.87
C ASN A 74 3.63 -2.63 13.27
N ARG A 75 4.27 -1.53 12.86
CA ARG A 75 5.64 -1.22 13.26
C ARG A 75 5.76 -0.97 14.77
N ALA A 76 4.84 -0.21 15.35
CA ALA A 76 4.82 0.05 16.78
C ALA A 76 4.58 -1.23 17.60
N LEU A 77 3.81 -2.19 17.05
CA LEU A 77 3.68 -3.53 17.62
C LEU A 77 5.00 -4.32 17.49
N GLU A 78 5.65 -4.30 16.33
CA GLU A 78 6.97 -4.93 16.15
C GLU A 78 8.00 -4.40 17.15
N ASP A 79 8.00 -3.09 17.40
CA ASP A 79 8.91 -2.44 18.34
C ASP A 79 8.63 -2.87 19.80
N THR A 80 7.46 -3.43 20.13
CA THR A 80 7.23 -4.04 21.46
C THR A 80 7.85 -5.44 21.57
N LEU A 81 8.16 -6.11 20.46
CA LEU A 81 8.65 -7.48 20.45
C LEU A 81 10.10 -7.58 20.92
N TRP A 82 10.35 -8.44 21.90
CA TRP A 82 11.72 -8.70 22.35
C TRP A 82 12.51 -9.45 21.28
N LEU A 83 13.56 -8.81 20.73
CA LEU A 83 14.39 -9.35 19.65
C LEU A 83 13.58 -9.79 18.42
N GLY A 84 12.47 -9.09 18.13
CA GLY A 84 11.57 -9.44 17.01
C GLY A 84 10.82 -10.76 17.21
N ARG A 85 10.75 -11.28 18.44
CA ARG A 85 10.06 -12.53 18.77
C ARG A 85 8.69 -12.25 19.36
N ALA A 86 7.69 -13.01 18.90
CA ALA A 86 6.35 -12.95 19.47
C ALA A 86 6.38 -13.19 20.99
N HIS A 87 5.63 -12.39 21.74
CA HIS A 87 5.50 -12.52 23.20
C HIS A 87 4.92 -13.87 23.66
N SER A 88 4.22 -14.58 22.77
CA SER A 88 3.58 -15.84 23.08
C SER A 88 3.73 -16.84 21.95
N LEU A 89 3.83 -18.11 22.31
CA LEU A 89 3.91 -19.22 21.36
C LEU A 89 2.52 -19.75 21.02
N GLY A 90 2.30 -20.01 19.73
CA GLY A 90 1.06 -20.60 19.22
C GLY A 90 0.02 -19.58 18.79
N HIS A 91 -0.70 -19.93 17.72
CA HIS A 91 -1.62 -19.04 16.99
C HIS A 91 -2.66 -18.35 17.90
N ARG A 92 -3.35 -19.11 18.77
CA ARG A 92 -4.42 -18.56 19.63
C ARG A 92 -3.89 -17.49 20.60
N ARG A 93 -2.69 -17.68 21.15
CA ARG A 93 -2.09 -16.73 22.10
C ARG A 93 -1.58 -15.48 21.38
N GLN A 94 -1.00 -15.66 20.20
CA GLN A 94 -0.59 -14.54 19.35
C GLN A 94 -1.79 -13.72 18.87
N LEU A 95 -2.91 -14.37 18.53
CA LEU A 95 -4.15 -13.68 18.20
C LEU A 95 -4.66 -12.83 19.38
N LEU A 96 -4.61 -13.35 20.60
CA LEU A 96 -4.97 -12.58 21.79
C LEU A 96 -4.08 -11.33 21.95
N ASN A 97 -2.77 -11.44 21.72
CA ASN A 97 -1.85 -10.31 21.78
C ASN A 97 -2.21 -9.24 20.73
N LEU A 98 -2.51 -9.66 19.49
CA LEU A 98 -2.92 -8.75 18.40
C LEU A 98 -4.24 -8.04 18.73
N LEU A 99 -5.24 -8.77 19.22
CA LEU A 99 -6.55 -8.20 19.59
C LEU A 99 -6.40 -7.23 20.78
N GLY A 100 -5.64 -7.61 21.81
CA GLY A 100 -5.37 -6.75 22.96
C GLY A 100 -4.67 -5.45 22.57
N TYR A 101 -3.67 -5.53 21.68
CA TYR A 101 -2.98 -4.35 21.16
C TYR A 101 -3.93 -3.43 20.37
N ALA A 102 -4.76 -3.99 19.50
CA ALA A 102 -5.76 -3.23 18.75
C ALA A 102 -6.78 -2.52 19.66
N ILE A 103 -7.28 -3.20 20.69
CA ILE A 103 -8.18 -2.62 21.69
C ILE A 103 -7.51 -1.46 22.43
N MET A 104 -6.24 -1.64 22.86
CA MET A 104 -5.47 -0.60 23.54
C MET A 104 -5.31 0.64 22.67
N VAL A 105 -4.87 0.47 21.40
CA VAL A 105 -4.68 1.59 20.46
C VAL A 105 -5.99 2.34 20.23
N ASN A 106 -7.09 1.62 19.98
CA ASN A 106 -8.39 2.25 19.77
C ASN A 106 -8.88 2.99 21.02
N SER A 107 -8.67 2.42 22.21
CA SER A 107 -9.04 3.07 23.48
C SER A 107 -8.24 4.35 23.71
N LEU A 108 -6.93 4.33 23.41
CA LEU A 108 -6.06 5.50 23.51
C LEU A 108 -6.46 6.59 22.50
N ALA A 109 -6.79 6.20 21.27
CA ALA A 109 -7.27 7.12 20.23
C ALA A 109 -8.57 7.80 20.68
N LEU A 110 -9.54 7.03 21.19
CA LEU A 110 -10.80 7.56 21.72
C LEU A 110 -10.55 8.52 22.90
N ALA A 111 -9.74 8.11 23.89
CA ALA A 111 -9.43 8.95 25.05
C ALA A 111 -8.74 10.26 24.67
N ARG A 112 -7.80 10.23 23.70
CA ARG A 112 -7.14 11.42 23.18
C ARG A 112 -8.08 12.31 22.40
N HIS A 113 -8.97 11.72 21.58
CA HIS A 113 -9.99 12.46 20.86
C HIS A 113 -10.95 13.17 21.82
N SER A 114 -11.44 12.50 22.86
CA SER A 114 -12.30 13.11 23.88
C SER A 114 -11.63 14.24 24.64
N LYS A 115 -10.30 14.18 24.86
CA LYS A 115 -9.53 15.27 25.48
C LYS A 115 -9.25 16.44 24.54
N ALA A 116 -9.15 16.17 23.25
CA ALA A 116 -8.88 17.18 22.21
C ALA A 116 -10.16 17.83 21.67
N ALA A 117 -11.33 17.22 21.90
CA ALA A 117 -12.62 17.84 21.64
C ALA A 117 -12.70 19.14 22.46
N PRO A 118 -13.00 20.29 21.83
CA PRO A 118 -13.21 21.52 22.58
C PRO A 118 -14.30 21.27 23.62
N LEU A 119 -14.12 21.80 24.83
CA LEU A 119 -15.25 22.02 25.73
C LEU A 119 -16.26 22.85 24.94
N ALA A 120 -17.33 22.22 24.47
CA ALA A 120 -18.45 22.94 23.90
C ALA A 120 -19.00 23.84 25.01
N ALA A 121 -18.74 25.15 24.89
CA ALA A 121 -19.32 26.20 25.70
C ALA A 121 -20.70 26.58 25.12
#